data_AF-A0A1P8S0A1-F1
#
_entry.id   AF-A0A1P8S0A1-F1
#
_cell.length_a   1.000
_cell.length_b   1.000
_cell.length_c   1.000
_cell.angle_alpha   90.00
_cell.angle_beta   90.00
_cell.angle_gamma   90.00
#
_symmetry.space_group_name_H-M   'P 1'
#
loop_
_entity.id
_entity.type
_entity.pdbx_description
1 polymer ?
#
loop_
_entity_poly.entity_id
_entity_poly.type
_entity_poly.pdbx_seq_one_letter_code
_entity_poly.pdbx_strand_id
1 'polypeptide(L)' 'MNALGYNAAPKRTWHQHVVPYEDGWAVRREGNQRVTSKHRKQGTAIRKAKTLAKRYNADVIIHRASGGIRKRMSYRHR' A
#
# COMPACT_ATOMS: atom_id res chain seq x y z
N MET A 1 39.17 8.58 2.39
CA MET A 1 38.82 8.99 1.00
C MET A 1 37.95 7.88 0.38
N ASN A 2 36.75 8.24 -0.11
CA ASN A 2 35.73 7.49 -0.88
C ASN A 2 35.23 6.13 -0.32
N ALA A 3 34.08 5.95 0.35
CA ALA A 3 32.68 6.37 0.13
C ALA A 3 32.00 5.74 -1.09
N LEU A 4 31.34 4.58 -0.93
CA LEU A 4 30.14 4.18 -1.71
C LEU A 4 29.27 3.21 -0.88
N GLY A 5 28.43 3.77 -0.01
CA GLY A 5 27.35 3.04 0.64
C GLY A 5 26.21 2.79 -0.34
N TYR A 6 26.16 1.59 -0.92
CA TYR A 6 24.96 1.10 -1.60
C TYR A 6 23.96 0.62 -0.53
N ASN A 7 23.30 1.58 0.11
CA ASN A 7 22.01 1.31 0.74
C ASN A 7 21.05 0.93 -0.39
N ALA A 8 20.93 -0.37 -0.67
CA ALA A 8 20.01 -0.88 -1.68
C ALA A 8 18.61 -0.33 -1.40
N ALA A 9 18.13 0.58 -2.25
CA ALA A 9 16.81 1.16 -2.10
C ALA A 9 15.79 0.01 -1.97
N PRO A 10 14.85 0.07 -1.01
CA PRO A 10 13.91 -1.02 -0.78
C PRO A 10 13.21 -1.39 -2.09
N LYS A 11 13.15 -2.71 -2.37
CA LYS A 11 12.57 -3.24 -3.60
C LYS A 11 11.18 -2.65 -3.80
N ARG A 12 11.02 -1.83 -4.84
CA ARG A 12 9.74 -1.20 -5.14
C ARG A 12 8.74 -2.29 -5.51
N THR A 13 7.67 -2.43 -4.74
CA THR A 13 6.58 -3.35 -5.03
C THR A 13 5.36 -2.58 -5.52
N TRP A 14 4.42 -3.30 -6.12
CA TRP A 14 3.10 -2.78 -6.45
C TRP A 14 2.05 -3.08 -5.38
N HIS A 15 2.49 -3.44 -4.17
CA HIS A 15 1.58 -3.74 -3.07
C HIS A 15 0.83 -2.48 -2.64
N GLN A 16 -0.47 -2.62 -2.43
CA GLN A 16 -1.36 -1.51 -2.13
C GLN A 16 -1.73 -1.55 -0.65
N HIS A 17 -1.39 -0.51 0.08
CA HIS A 17 -1.79 -0.35 1.48
C HIS A 17 -3.02 0.54 1.58
N VAL A 18 -4.02 0.05 2.29
CA VAL A 18 -5.15 0.84 2.77
C VAL A 18 -4.83 1.28 4.19
N VAL A 19 -4.65 2.59 4.40
CA VAL A 19 -4.18 3.17 5.66
C VAL A 19 -5.11 4.27 6.17
N PRO A 20 -5.18 4.48 7.50
CA PRO A 20 -5.78 5.69 8.04
C PRO A 20 -5.07 6.92 7.48
N TYR A 21 -5.84 7.95 7.15
CA TYR A 21 -5.30 9.19 6.57
C TYR A 21 -6.29 10.33 6.80
N GLU A 22 -5.84 11.38 7.52
CA GLU A 22 -6.71 12.49 7.97
C GLU A 22 -7.98 11.89 8.64
N ASP A 23 -9.17 12.40 8.34
CA ASP A 23 -10.46 11.90 8.86
C ASP A 23 -11.03 10.69 8.10
N GLY A 24 -10.17 9.93 7.42
CA GLY A 24 -10.60 8.85 6.55
C GLY A 24 -9.51 7.83 6.25
N TRP A 25 -9.44 7.44 4.98
CA TRP A 25 -8.64 6.33 4.50
C TRP A 25 -7.97 6.67 3.18
N ALA A 26 -6.74 6.20 3.00
CA ALA A 26 -6.01 6.37 1.77
C ALA A 26 -5.49 5.05 1.23
N VAL A 27 -5.31 5.00 -0.08
CA VAL A 27 -4.52 3.95 -0.75
C VAL A 27 -3.15 4.51 -1.03
N ARG A 28 -2.09 3.81 -0.62
CA ARG A 28 -0.70 4.11 -1.01
C ARG A 28 -0.01 2.86 -1.53
N ARG A 29 0.83 3.02 -2.55
CA ARG A 29 1.74 1.94 -2.98
C ARG A 29 2.86 1.80 -1.94
N GLU A 30 3.29 0.58 -1.68
CA GLU A 30 4.44 0.31 -0.82
C GLU A 30 5.68 1.09 -1.29
N GLY A 31 6.41 1.66 -0.34
CA GLY A 31 7.56 2.54 -0.59
C GLY A 31 7.25 3.90 -1.22
N ASN A 32 5.97 4.25 -1.44
CA ASN A 32 5.61 5.58 -1.95
C ASN A 32 5.38 6.57 -0.81
N GLN A 33 5.96 7.77 -0.92
CA GLN A 33 5.75 8.85 0.05
C GLN A 33 4.35 9.47 -0.07
N ARG A 34 3.81 9.54 -1.28
CA ARG A 34 2.49 10.12 -1.57
C ARG A 34 1.40 9.06 -1.61
N VAL A 35 0.21 9.44 -1.15
CA VAL A 35 -1.00 8.62 -1.30
C VAL A 35 -1.46 8.64 -2.75
N THR A 36 -1.95 7.50 -3.23
CA THR A 36 -2.51 7.31 -4.57
C THR A 36 -3.95 7.84 -4.66
N SER A 37 -4.73 7.73 -3.56
CA SER A 37 -6.11 8.24 -3.50
C SER A 37 -6.59 8.36 -2.05
N LYS A 38 -7.48 9.33 -1.79
CA LYS A 38 -8.15 9.58 -0.50
C LYS A 38 -9.61 9.13 -0.55
N HIS A 39 -10.14 8.65 0.58
CA HIS A 39 -11.49 8.09 0.69
C HIS A 39 -12.05 8.34 2.10
N ARG A 40 -13.34 8.68 2.21
CA ARG A 40 -13.99 8.82 3.52
C ARG A 40 -14.16 7.48 4.25
N LYS A 41 -14.45 6.39 3.53
CA LYS A 41 -14.74 5.07 4.09
C LYS A 41 -13.64 4.06 3.75
N GLN A 42 -13.26 3.22 4.72
CA GLN A 42 -12.28 2.14 4.52
C GLN A 42 -12.69 1.21 3.37
N GLY A 43 -13.98 0.87 3.29
CA GLY A 43 -14.51 0.00 2.23
C GLY A 43 -14.25 0.53 0.82
N THR A 44 -14.35 1.85 0.62
CA THR A 44 -14.09 2.48 -0.68
C THR A 44 -12.61 2.43 -1.03
N ALA A 45 -11.72 2.70 -0.05
CA ALA A 45 -10.28 2.55 -0.23
C ALA A 45 -9.90 1.10 -0.56
N ILE A 46 -10.52 0.11 0.11
CA ILE A 46 -10.31 -1.32 -0.17
C ILE A 46 -10.70 -1.66 -1.61
N ARG A 47 -11.85 -1.19 -2.10
CA ARG A 47 -12.26 -1.44 -3.49
C ARG A 47 -11.23 -0.89 -4.47
N LYS A 48 -10.77 0.36 -4.27
CA LYS A 48 -9.73 0.97 -5.11
C LYS A 48 -8.41 0.19 -5.05
N ALA A 49 -7.97 -0.21 -3.86
CA ALA A 49 -6.75 -0.99 -3.68
C ALA A 49 -6.83 -2.36 -4.39
N LYS A 50 -7.97 -3.05 -4.32
CA LYS A 50 -8.19 -4.32 -5.04
C LYS A 50 -8.09 -4.14 -6.56
N THR A 51 -8.68 -3.08 -7.12
CA THR A 51 -8.58 -2.79 -8.56
C THR A 51 -7.12 -2.60 -8.99
N LEU A 52 -6.34 -1.85 -8.22
CA LEU A 52 -4.92 -1.62 -8.51
C LEU A 52 -4.10 -2.90 -8.34
N ALA A 53 -4.30 -3.62 -7.24
CA ALA A 53 -3.57 -4.83 -6.94
C ALA A 53 -3.80 -5.95 -7.96
N LYS A 54 -5.04 -6.10 -8.47
CA LYS A 54 -5.34 -6.99 -9.60
C LYS A 54 -4.58 -6.59 -10.86
N ARG A 55 -4.58 -5.29 -11.21
CA ARG A 55 -3.87 -4.78 -12.40
C ARG A 55 -2.37 -5.05 -12.35
N TYR A 56 -1.77 -5.01 -11.17
CA TYR A 56 -0.32 -5.16 -10.98
C TYR A 56 0.10 -6.52 -10.42
N ASN A 57 -0.80 -7.51 -10.37
CA ASN A 57 -0.50 -8.84 -9.83
C ASN A 57 0.16 -8.78 -8.44
N ALA A 58 -0.45 -8.00 -7.53
CA ALA A 58 0.15 -7.57 -6.27
C ALA A 58 -0.77 -7.78 -5.06
N ASP A 59 -0.23 -7.63 -3.85
CA ASP A 59 -1.00 -7.75 -2.63
C ASP A 59 -1.75 -6.45 -2.25
N VAL A 60 -2.86 -6.62 -1.52
CA VAL A 60 -3.53 -5.57 -0.75
C VAL A 60 -3.29 -5.80 0.73
N ILE A 61 -2.79 -4.78 1.43
CA ILE A 61 -2.57 -4.77 2.88
C ILE A 61 -3.51 -3.75 3.50
N ILE A 62 -4.41 -4.21 4.38
CA ILE A 62 -5.40 -3.37 5.05
C ILE A 62 -4.94 -3.12 6.47
N HIS A 63 -4.74 -1.86 6.84
CA HIS A 63 -4.40 -1.45 8.21
C HIS A 63 -5.65 -1.12 9.02
N ARG A 64 -5.56 -1.23 10.34
CA ARG A 64 -6.54 -0.74 11.32
C ARG A 64 -6.32 0.75 11.56
N ALA A 65 -7.34 1.42 12.13
CA ALA A 65 -7.18 2.78 12.65
C ALA A 65 -6.06 2.88 13.71
N SER A 66 -5.88 1.81 14.49
CA SER A 66 -4.81 1.67 15.49
C SER A 66 -3.41 1.37 14.91
N GLY A 67 -3.24 1.34 13.57
CA GLY A 67 -1.94 1.19 12.91
C GLY A 67 -1.50 -0.26 12.60
N GLY A 68 -2.09 -1.28 13.23
CA GLY A 68 -1.76 -2.68 12.94
C GLY A 68 -2.39 -3.21 11.63
N ILE A 69 -1.83 -4.30 11.07
CA ILE A 69 -2.41 -4.95 9.88
C ILE A 69 -3.67 -5.73 10.26
N ARG A 70 -4.80 -5.39 9.63
CA ARG A 70 -6.08 -6.09 9.75
C ARG A 70 -6.16 -7.31 8.85
N LYS A 71 -5.74 -7.19 7.59
CA LYS A 71 -5.89 -8.24 6.57
C LYS A 71 -4.90 -8.05 5.43
N ARG A 72 -4.40 -9.16 4.88
CA ARG A 72 -3.66 -9.22 3.61
C ARG A 72 -4.44 -10.05 2.59
N MET A 73 -4.44 -9.64 1.32
CA MET A 73 -5.02 -10.39 0.21
C MET A 73 -4.02 -10.40 -0.95
N SER A 74 -3.67 -11.58 -1.46
CA SER A 74 -2.76 -11.68 -2.61
C SER A 74 -3.54 -11.86 -3.91
N TYR A 75 -3.09 -11.18 -4.96
CA TYR A 75 -3.58 -11.37 -6.32
C TYR A 75 -2.53 -12.01 -7.24
N ARG A 76 -1.41 -12.50 -6.67
CA ARG A 76 -0.38 -13.20 -7.44
C ARG A 76 -0.92 -14.52 -8.00
N HIS A 77 -0.82 -14.70 -9.30
CA HIS A 77 -0.91 -16.04 -9.91
C HIS A 77 0.20 -16.92 -9.32
N ARG A 78 -0.16 -18.12 -8.86
CA ARG A 78 0.80 -19.14 -8.40
C ARG A 78 1.21 -20.02 -9.56
#